data_AF-A0A3C0QTF1-F1
#
_entry.id   AF-A0A3C0QTF1-F1
#
_cell.length_a   1.000
_cell.length_b   1.000
_cell.length_c   1.000
_cell.angle_alpha   90.00
_cell.angle_beta   90.00
_cell.angle_gamma   90.00
#
_symmetry.space_group_name_H-M   'P 1'
#
loop_
_entity.id
_entity.type
_entity.pdbx_description
1 polymer ?
#
loop_
_entity_poly.entity_id
_entity_poly.type
_entity_poly.pdbx_seq_one_letter_code
_entity_poly.pdbx_strand_id
1 'polypeptide(L)'
;VTATHTRDVNVSDPFAALTLLAGETSRTWRLHRVGTSMGVGPNPAQARYWWSLTNNGMRPCVYFHEFTFRRNGQFVFDDKGSFWGEQDVFAGTPRAGVCFSAIPANMINSAGADVRAWLSGTHQFTYDPVANRITLTGLGAWMGMPHLGTSAPSIVPTASRTFNAVIQRHTGFDLLIISYAYADLYWSFTYASYTNPALEPPVNLPTAGLPQVTPTQMFINFSSRLPAAMALIDTITSNSTVEFGVVDPQNPTGPRVGQFNRTAGIQWQELQMRTVLPRRDIQFTNFTRAMIDIYIPATTVFTPLARHIVFGFGDVSHTAQWWTSPVQTVITGDDVIVGRWHTYTFDLTAVRARTDIDMIFLGIGGGGHTAGGTFFIRNLRFE
;
A
#
# COMPACT_ATOMS: atom_id res chain seq x y z
N VAL A 1 -21.07 -73.05 -21.43
CA VAL A 1 -20.40 -72.02 -22.24
C VAL A 1 -20.59 -70.71 -21.52
N THR A 2 -19.52 -70.12 -21.00
CA THR A 2 -19.58 -68.82 -20.29
C THR A 2 -19.07 -67.77 -21.26
N ALA A 3 -19.89 -66.76 -21.55
CA ALA A 3 -19.49 -65.64 -22.39
C ALA A 3 -19.07 -64.48 -21.49
N THR A 4 -17.85 -63.98 -21.68
CA THR A 4 -17.34 -62.81 -20.97
C THR A 4 -17.35 -61.62 -21.93
N HIS A 5 -17.90 -60.50 -21.50
CA HIS A 5 -17.90 -59.25 -22.25
C HIS A 5 -17.21 -58.17 -21.43
N THR A 6 -16.25 -57.49 -22.05
CA THR A 6 -15.55 -56.35 -21.48
C THR A 6 -15.91 -55.11 -22.29
N ARG A 7 -16.20 -54.00 -21.58
CA ARG A 7 -16.44 -52.68 -22.16
C ARG A 7 -15.64 -51.66 -21.38
N ASP A 8 -14.99 -50.75 -22.11
CA ASP A 8 -14.31 -49.60 -21.51
C ASP A 8 -15.33 -48.55 -21.09
N VAL A 9 -15.23 -48.10 -19.83
CA VAL A 9 -16.00 -47.00 -19.27
C VAL A 9 -15.04 -45.86 -18.93
N ASN A 10 -15.12 -44.76 -19.66
CA ASN A 10 -14.40 -43.54 -19.33
C ASN A 10 -15.16 -42.77 -18.25
N VAL A 11 -14.58 -42.70 -17.05
CA VAL A 11 -15.05 -41.83 -15.97
C VAL A 11 -14.16 -40.59 -15.94
N SER A 12 -14.70 -39.43 -16.24
CA SER A 12 -14.02 -38.13 -16.07
C SER A 12 -14.71 -37.32 -14.99
N ASP A 13 -13.93 -36.68 -14.12
CA ASP A 13 -14.47 -35.70 -13.17
C ASP A 13 -14.77 -34.40 -13.92
N PRO A 14 -16.05 -34.00 -14.06
CA PRO A 14 -16.41 -32.76 -14.76
C PRO A 14 -15.87 -31.52 -14.05
N PHE A 15 -15.45 -31.64 -12.78
CA PHE A 15 -14.91 -30.55 -11.98
C PHE A 15 -13.39 -30.56 -11.88
N ALA A 16 -12.67 -31.49 -12.53
CA ALA A 16 -11.22 -31.58 -12.41
C ALA A 16 -10.51 -30.26 -12.77
N ALA A 17 -10.95 -29.60 -13.85
CA ALA A 17 -10.39 -28.32 -14.26
C ALA A 17 -10.74 -27.17 -13.31
N LEU A 18 -11.98 -27.16 -12.77
CA LEU A 18 -12.37 -26.19 -11.74
C LEU A 18 -11.58 -26.38 -10.45
N THR A 19 -11.31 -27.63 -10.05
CA THR A 19 -10.48 -27.97 -8.89
C THR A 19 -9.06 -27.45 -9.06
N LEU A 20 -8.50 -27.46 -10.29
CA LEU A 20 -7.20 -26.84 -10.54
C LEU A 20 -7.23 -25.32 -10.32
N LEU A 21 -8.29 -24.64 -10.77
CA LEU A 21 -8.42 -23.18 -10.67
C LEU A 21 -8.76 -22.70 -9.25
N ALA A 22 -9.72 -23.36 -8.61
CA ALA A 22 -10.39 -22.90 -7.39
C ALA A 22 -10.17 -23.83 -6.19
N GLY A 23 -9.40 -24.93 -6.33
CA GLY A 23 -9.21 -25.91 -5.28
C GLY A 23 -10.50 -26.64 -4.89
N GLU A 24 -10.44 -27.42 -3.81
CA GLU A 24 -11.62 -28.08 -3.26
C GLU A 24 -12.61 -27.11 -2.59
N THR A 25 -12.11 -25.95 -2.15
CA THR A 25 -12.88 -24.89 -1.47
C THR A 25 -12.56 -23.51 -2.07
N SER A 26 -11.28 -23.16 -2.08
CA SER A 26 -10.77 -21.91 -2.66
C SER A 26 -9.30 -22.06 -3.00
N ARG A 27 -8.83 -21.27 -3.97
CA ARG A 27 -7.43 -21.19 -4.34
C ARG A 27 -7.02 -19.76 -4.66
N THR A 28 -5.91 -19.33 -4.06
CA THR A 28 -5.34 -18.01 -4.23
C THR A 28 -4.14 -18.07 -5.18
N TRP A 29 -4.09 -17.10 -6.08
CA TRP A 29 -3.06 -16.92 -7.08
C TRP A 29 -2.38 -15.57 -6.87
N ARG A 30 -1.05 -15.57 -6.86
CA ARG A 30 -0.21 -14.36 -6.73
C ARG A 30 0.71 -14.27 -7.93
N LEU A 31 1.09 -13.07 -8.33
CA LEU A 31 1.96 -12.87 -9.49
C LEU A 31 3.27 -13.65 -9.28
N HIS A 32 3.68 -14.45 -10.26
CA HIS A 32 4.81 -15.35 -10.11
C HIS A 32 6.12 -14.58 -9.96
N ARG A 33 6.97 -14.99 -9.00
CA ARG A 33 8.13 -14.20 -8.56
C ARG A 33 9.47 -14.66 -9.16
N VAL A 34 9.47 -15.70 -10.00
CA VAL A 34 10.67 -16.22 -10.67
C VAL A 34 10.63 -15.84 -12.15
N GLY A 35 11.72 -15.23 -12.62
CA GLY A 35 11.84 -14.77 -14.00
C GLY A 35 10.85 -13.64 -14.34
N THR A 36 10.45 -13.60 -15.60
CA THR A 36 9.44 -12.64 -16.07
C THR A 36 8.05 -13.13 -15.68
N SER A 37 7.23 -12.22 -15.18
CA SER A 37 5.92 -12.52 -14.59
C SER A 37 4.76 -11.92 -15.37
N MET A 38 4.96 -10.76 -16.01
CA MET A 38 3.99 -10.18 -16.93
C MET A 38 4.69 -9.44 -18.06
N GLY A 39 3.98 -9.16 -19.14
CA GLY A 39 4.50 -8.37 -20.24
C GLY A 39 3.53 -8.25 -21.40
N VAL A 40 3.96 -7.53 -22.42
CA VAL A 40 3.25 -7.35 -23.69
C VAL A 40 4.19 -7.58 -24.87
N GLY A 41 3.63 -8.09 -25.95
CA GLY A 41 4.32 -8.29 -27.22
C GLY A 41 3.36 -8.46 -28.39
N PRO A 42 3.89 -8.76 -29.59
CA PRO A 42 3.09 -8.81 -30.81
C PRO A 42 2.18 -10.03 -30.92
N ASN A 43 2.51 -11.14 -30.25
CA ASN A 43 1.83 -12.42 -30.41
C ASN A 43 2.15 -13.36 -29.21
N PRO A 44 1.47 -14.53 -29.08
CA PRO A 44 1.69 -15.45 -27.96
C PRO A 44 3.13 -15.96 -27.82
N ALA A 45 3.85 -16.19 -28.93
CA ALA A 45 5.23 -16.69 -28.91
C ALA A 45 6.23 -15.63 -28.44
N GLN A 46 5.87 -14.35 -28.57
CA GLN A 46 6.68 -13.19 -28.18
C GLN A 46 5.96 -12.30 -27.16
N ALA A 47 5.10 -12.88 -26.31
CA ALA A 47 4.13 -12.18 -25.46
C ALA A 47 4.70 -11.13 -24.49
N ARG A 48 6.02 -11.10 -24.27
CA ARG A 48 6.70 -10.20 -23.31
C ARG A 48 7.93 -9.52 -23.93
N TYR A 49 7.94 -9.39 -25.25
CA TYR A 49 9.09 -8.89 -26.00
C TYR A 49 9.21 -7.36 -25.96
N TRP A 50 8.10 -6.62 -26.06
CA TRP A 50 8.14 -5.15 -26.07
C TRP A 50 8.33 -4.57 -24.68
N TRP A 51 7.68 -5.19 -23.69
CA TRP A 51 7.86 -4.83 -22.30
C TRP A 51 7.60 -6.05 -21.43
N SER A 52 8.33 -6.11 -20.30
CA SER A 52 8.15 -7.17 -19.33
C SER A 52 8.47 -6.73 -17.91
N LEU A 53 7.87 -7.40 -16.93
CA LEU A 53 8.10 -7.20 -15.51
C LEU A 53 8.69 -8.46 -14.89
N THR A 54 9.81 -8.28 -14.21
CA THR A 54 10.42 -9.25 -13.30
C THR A 54 10.25 -8.76 -11.86
N ASN A 55 10.39 -9.66 -10.89
CA ASN A 55 10.37 -9.33 -9.46
C ASN A 55 11.67 -8.60 -9.10
N ASN A 56 11.81 -7.33 -9.51
CA ASN A 56 13.03 -6.53 -9.38
C ASN A 56 12.85 -5.30 -8.47
N GLY A 57 11.71 -5.20 -7.78
CA GLY A 57 11.40 -4.07 -6.91
C GLY A 57 10.88 -2.81 -7.59
N MET A 58 10.72 -2.77 -8.92
CA MET A 58 10.16 -1.59 -9.59
C MET A 58 8.65 -1.44 -9.40
N ARG A 59 7.91 -2.55 -9.27
CA ARG A 59 6.45 -2.59 -9.05
C ARG A 59 6.10 -3.55 -7.91
N PRO A 60 6.57 -3.33 -6.66
CA PRO A 60 6.44 -4.33 -5.60
C PRO A 60 4.97 -4.60 -5.22
N CYS A 61 4.12 -3.57 -5.25
CA CYS A 61 2.70 -3.69 -4.88
C CYS A 61 1.94 -4.76 -5.68
N VAL A 62 2.22 -4.94 -6.98
CA VAL A 62 1.51 -5.94 -7.80
C VAL A 62 1.85 -7.38 -7.42
N TYR A 63 2.97 -7.62 -6.72
CA TYR A 63 3.35 -8.95 -6.22
C TYR A 63 2.71 -9.30 -4.88
N PHE A 64 2.11 -8.33 -4.20
CA PHE A 64 1.33 -8.55 -2.98
C PHE A 64 -0.13 -8.87 -3.29
N HIS A 65 -0.66 -8.42 -4.42
CA HIS A 65 -2.04 -8.69 -4.87
C HIS A 65 -2.41 -10.16 -4.84
N GLU A 66 -3.60 -10.45 -4.33
CA GLU A 66 -4.15 -11.80 -4.23
C GLU A 66 -5.43 -11.94 -5.05
N PHE A 67 -5.46 -12.96 -5.91
CA PHE A 67 -6.62 -13.30 -6.74
C PHE A 67 -7.13 -14.67 -6.32
N THR A 68 -8.28 -14.73 -5.66
CA THR A 68 -8.83 -15.96 -5.10
C THR A 68 -10.07 -16.41 -5.86
N PHE A 69 -10.01 -17.59 -6.46
CA PHE A 69 -11.16 -18.27 -7.03
C PHE A 69 -11.73 -19.24 -5.98
N ARG A 70 -13.03 -19.15 -5.73
CA ARG A 70 -13.74 -20.05 -4.82
C ARG A 70 -14.60 -21.03 -5.61
N ARG A 71 -14.78 -22.23 -5.07
CA ARG A 71 -15.52 -23.29 -5.75
C ARG A 71 -17.00 -22.96 -5.98
N ASN A 72 -17.56 -22.04 -5.21
CA ASN A 72 -18.92 -21.53 -5.36
C ASN A 72 -19.09 -20.49 -6.50
N GLY A 73 -18.05 -20.22 -7.30
CA GLY A 73 -18.09 -19.24 -8.39
C GLY A 73 -17.72 -17.82 -7.98
N GLN A 74 -17.37 -17.58 -6.72
CA GLN A 74 -16.93 -16.26 -6.26
C GLN A 74 -15.46 -16.00 -6.63
N PHE A 75 -15.19 -14.79 -7.12
CA PHE A 75 -13.85 -14.27 -7.36
C PHE A 75 -13.57 -13.15 -6.35
N VAL A 76 -12.45 -13.23 -5.64
CA VAL A 76 -12.06 -12.22 -4.65
C VAL A 76 -10.71 -11.63 -5.05
N PHE A 77 -10.66 -10.32 -5.20
CA PHE A 77 -9.43 -9.55 -5.35
C PHE A 77 -9.11 -8.84 -4.04
N ASP A 78 -7.89 -9.01 -3.53
CA ASP A 78 -7.35 -8.29 -2.38
C ASP A 78 -6.07 -7.54 -2.83
N ASP A 79 -6.14 -6.21 -2.81
CA ASP A 79 -5.06 -5.30 -3.20
C ASP A 79 -3.97 -5.15 -2.12
N LYS A 80 -4.16 -5.76 -0.94
CA LYS A 80 -3.27 -5.65 0.24
C LYS A 80 -2.98 -4.21 0.66
N GLY A 81 -3.88 -3.28 0.39
CA GLY A 81 -3.75 -1.86 0.72
C GLY A 81 -2.91 -1.05 -0.27
N SER A 82 -2.45 -1.63 -1.40
CA SER A 82 -1.64 -0.91 -2.38
C SER A 82 -2.04 -1.17 -3.82
N PHE A 83 -1.91 -0.17 -4.67
CA PHE A 83 -2.27 -0.23 -6.09
C PHE A 83 -1.15 0.33 -6.96
N TRP A 84 -0.97 -0.20 -8.16
CA TRP A 84 -0.01 0.34 -9.12
C TRP A 84 -0.70 1.34 -10.05
N GLY A 85 -0.17 2.55 -10.14
CA GLY A 85 -0.70 3.56 -11.05
C GLY A 85 -0.25 3.35 -12.48
N GLU A 86 -1.02 2.59 -13.24
CA GLU A 86 -0.78 2.42 -14.67
C GLU A 86 -0.74 3.77 -15.39
N GLN A 87 0.26 3.96 -16.25
CA GLN A 87 0.46 5.21 -16.97
C GLN A 87 -0.78 5.57 -17.80
N ASP A 88 -1.35 4.61 -18.52
CA ASP A 88 -2.52 4.82 -19.38
C ASP A 88 -3.78 5.25 -18.60
N VAL A 89 -3.83 4.94 -17.30
CA VAL A 89 -4.97 5.28 -16.43
C VAL A 89 -4.70 6.56 -15.65
N PHE A 90 -3.50 6.74 -15.11
CA PHE A 90 -3.19 7.76 -14.12
C PHE A 90 -2.24 8.85 -14.64
N ALA A 91 -1.92 8.87 -15.94
CA ALA A 91 -1.07 9.89 -16.55
C ALA A 91 -1.45 11.31 -16.10
N GLY A 92 -0.44 12.12 -15.78
CA GLY A 92 -0.64 13.49 -15.29
C GLY A 92 -1.10 13.61 -13.83
N THR A 93 -1.38 12.49 -13.14
CA THR A 93 -1.67 12.48 -11.70
C THR A 93 -0.41 12.12 -10.90
N PRO A 94 -0.34 12.46 -9.59
CA PRO A 94 0.73 12.01 -8.70
C PRO A 94 0.79 10.49 -8.46
N ARG A 95 -0.08 9.70 -9.11
CA ARG A 95 -0.18 8.24 -8.96
C ARG A 95 0.48 7.49 -10.12
N ALA A 96 0.72 8.15 -11.25
CA ALA A 96 1.33 7.55 -12.42
C ALA A 96 2.71 6.94 -12.11
N GLY A 97 2.90 5.66 -12.45
CA GLY A 97 4.20 4.99 -12.37
C GLY A 97 4.70 4.73 -10.96
N VAL A 98 3.83 4.75 -9.95
CA VAL A 98 4.19 4.47 -8.56
C VAL A 98 3.18 3.53 -7.91
N CYS A 99 3.64 2.79 -6.90
CA CYS A 99 2.72 2.16 -5.95
C CYS A 99 2.13 3.24 -5.04
N PHE A 100 0.82 3.22 -4.83
CA PHE A 100 0.11 4.15 -3.95
C PHE A 100 -0.89 3.41 -3.06
N SER A 101 -1.41 4.08 -2.02
CA SER A 101 -2.39 3.48 -1.10
C SER A 101 -3.72 3.24 -1.81
N ALA A 102 -4.21 2.00 -1.76
CA ALA A 102 -5.44 1.54 -2.39
C ALA A 102 -6.68 2.02 -1.60
N ILE A 103 -7.00 3.32 -1.70
CA ILE A 103 -8.14 3.94 -1.04
C ILE A 103 -8.99 4.72 -2.05
N PRO A 104 -10.32 4.87 -1.83
CA PRO A 104 -11.21 5.53 -2.77
C PRO A 104 -10.76 6.94 -3.20
N ALA A 105 -10.16 7.71 -2.29
CA ALA A 105 -9.67 9.06 -2.57
C ALA A 105 -8.50 9.11 -3.58
N ASN A 106 -7.76 8.01 -3.73
CA ASN A 106 -6.66 7.93 -4.71
C ASN A 106 -7.10 7.35 -6.06
N MET A 107 -8.37 6.92 -6.20
CA MET A 107 -8.88 6.21 -7.37
C MET A 107 -9.63 7.14 -8.32
N ILE A 108 -8.98 8.24 -8.69
CA ILE A 108 -9.44 9.16 -9.74
C ILE A 108 -8.43 9.07 -10.90
N ASN A 109 -8.90 8.72 -12.08
CA ASN A 109 -8.04 8.54 -13.25
C ASN A 109 -7.63 9.90 -13.88
N SER A 110 -6.81 9.84 -14.92
CA SER A 110 -6.30 11.01 -15.67
C SER A 110 -7.41 11.88 -16.29
N ALA A 111 -8.58 11.30 -16.56
CA ALA A 111 -9.75 11.99 -17.10
C ALA A 111 -10.69 12.53 -16.00
N GLY A 112 -10.31 12.42 -14.72
CA GLY A 112 -11.15 12.82 -13.59
C GLY A 112 -12.28 11.83 -13.26
N ALA A 113 -12.31 10.66 -13.90
CA ALA A 113 -13.33 9.65 -13.64
C ALA A 113 -13.00 8.85 -12.38
N ASP A 114 -14.06 8.49 -11.64
CA ASP A 114 -13.96 7.59 -10.50
C ASP A 114 -13.74 6.15 -10.97
N VAL A 115 -12.63 5.57 -10.51
CA VAL A 115 -12.23 4.20 -10.84
C VAL A 115 -12.11 3.32 -9.60
N ARG A 116 -12.71 3.72 -8.47
CA ARG A 116 -12.62 2.99 -7.19
C ARG A 116 -13.17 1.56 -7.23
N ALA A 117 -14.00 1.22 -8.22
CA ALA A 117 -14.52 -0.14 -8.39
C ALA A 117 -13.42 -1.17 -8.71
N TRP A 118 -12.20 -0.74 -9.07
CA TRP A 118 -11.04 -1.63 -9.24
C TRP A 118 -10.32 -2.01 -7.94
N LEU A 119 -10.67 -1.39 -6.80
CA LEU A 119 -10.11 -1.76 -5.50
C LEU A 119 -10.56 -3.17 -5.07
N SER A 120 -10.05 -3.65 -3.94
CA SER A 120 -10.44 -4.92 -3.33
C SER A 120 -11.94 -5.14 -3.34
N GLY A 121 -12.35 -6.34 -3.71
CA GLY A 121 -13.74 -6.63 -3.98
C GLY A 121 -14.05 -8.11 -4.12
N THR A 122 -15.33 -8.42 -3.97
CA THR A 122 -15.90 -9.73 -4.25
C THR A 122 -16.77 -9.63 -5.50
N HIS A 123 -16.52 -10.52 -6.45
CA HIS A 123 -17.19 -10.64 -7.73
C HIS A 123 -17.52 -12.10 -8.01
N GLN A 124 -17.98 -12.39 -9.23
CA GLN A 124 -18.27 -13.74 -9.69
C GLN A 124 -17.35 -14.12 -10.85
N PHE A 125 -17.14 -15.40 -11.07
CA PHE A 125 -16.48 -15.92 -12.26
C PHE A 125 -17.17 -17.17 -12.81
N THR A 126 -16.98 -17.38 -14.10
CA THR A 126 -17.17 -18.67 -14.75
C THR A 126 -15.85 -19.12 -15.39
N TYR A 127 -15.64 -20.42 -15.48
CA TYR A 127 -14.48 -21.01 -16.14
C TYR A 127 -14.94 -22.03 -17.18
N ASP A 128 -14.57 -21.78 -18.44
CA ASP A 128 -14.73 -22.70 -19.55
C ASP A 128 -13.37 -23.38 -19.81
N PRO A 129 -13.19 -24.63 -19.35
CA PRO A 129 -11.94 -25.36 -19.55
C PRO A 129 -11.75 -25.88 -20.97
N VAL A 130 -12.81 -25.93 -21.80
CA VAL A 130 -12.72 -26.35 -23.20
C VAL A 130 -12.18 -25.20 -24.04
N ALA A 131 -12.71 -23.99 -23.82
CA ALA A 131 -12.24 -22.77 -24.49
C ALA A 131 -11.00 -22.15 -23.82
N ASN A 132 -10.57 -22.66 -22.66
CA ASN A 132 -9.52 -22.07 -21.82
C ASN A 132 -9.81 -20.59 -21.50
N ARG A 133 -11.02 -20.27 -21.05
CA ARG A 133 -11.45 -18.91 -20.76
C ARG A 133 -12.06 -18.76 -19.39
N ILE A 134 -11.66 -17.69 -18.70
CA ILE A 134 -12.30 -17.24 -17.47
C ILE A 134 -13.07 -15.96 -17.80
N THR A 135 -14.31 -15.87 -17.33
CA THR A 135 -15.10 -14.64 -17.38
C THR A 135 -15.39 -14.18 -15.96
N LEU A 136 -14.90 -12.98 -15.61
CA LEU A 136 -15.24 -12.29 -14.38
C LEU A 136 -16.48 -11.42 -14.60
N THR A 137 -17.41 -11.45 -13.65
CA THR A 137 -18.65 -10.66 -13.67
C THR A 137 -18.77 -9.84 -12.40
N GLY A 138 -19.00 -8.54 -12.57
CA GLY A 138 -19.05 -7.53 -11.51
C GLY A 138 -18.32 -6.26 -11.95
N LEU A 139 -18.90 -5.09 -11.67
CA LEU A 139 -18.27 -3.82 -12.03
C LEU A 139 -16.89 -3.72 -11.39
N GLY A 140 -15.87 -3.56 -12.24
CA GLY A 140 -14.49 -3.45 -11.79
C GLY A 140 -13.82 -4.78 -11.45
N ALA A 141 -14.41 -5.94 -11.77
CA ALA A 141 -13.71 -7.22 -11.64
C ALA A 141 -12.56 -7.33 -12.66
N TRP A 142 -11.34 -7.62 -12.20
CA TRP A 142 -10.16 -7.74 -13.06
C TRP A 142 -9.13 -8.74 -12.54
N MET A 143 -8.30 -9.25 -13.45
CA MET A 143 -7.06 -9.98 -13.16
C MET A 143 -6.07 -9.68 -14.29
N GLY A 144 -4.78 -9.52 -13.99
CA GLY A 144 -3.78 -9.00 -14.93
C GLY A 144 -3.49 -7.53 -14.66
N MET A 145 -3.97 -6.64 -15.53
CA MET A 145 -3.96 -5.19 -15.29
C MET A 145 -5.39 -4.65 -15.32
N PRO A 146 -5.74 -3.69 -14.45
CA PRO A 146 -7.12 -3.21 -14.29
C PRO A 146 -7.67 -2.57 -15.57
N HIS A 147 -6.83 -1.99 -16.42
CA HIS A 147 -7.26 -1.32 -17.64
C HIS A 147 -7.46 -2.27 -18.85
N LEU A 148 -7.09 -3.56 -18.77
CA LEU A 148 -7.23 -4.50 -19.90
C LEU A 148 -8.65 -5.08 -19.97
N GLY A 149 -9.45 -4.76 -20.99
CA GLY A 149 -10.80 -5.30 -21.17
C GLY A 149 -10.86 -6.54 -22.07
N THR A 150 -12.05 -7.10 -22.28
CA THR A 150 -12.26 -8.31 -23.09
C THR A 150 -11.83 -8.14 -24.54
N SER A 151 -12.18 -7.02 -25.17
CA SER A 151 -11.94 -6.75 -26.59
C SER A 151 -10.99 -5.58 -26.83
N ALA A 152 -10.82 -4.71 -25.84
CA ALA A 152 -9.94 -3.56 -25.89
C ALA A 152 -9.62 -3.08 -24.45
N PRO A 153 -8.52 -2.33 -24.26
CA PRO A 153 -8.29 -1.61 -23.03
C PRO A 153 -9.38 -0.56 -22.72
N SER A 154 -9.60 -0.29 -21.44
CA SER A 154 -10.52 0.71 -20.90
C SER A 154 -9.89 1.41 -19.70
N ILE A 155 -9.95 2.74 -19.68
CA ILE A 155 -9.47 3.53 -18.52
C ILE A 155 -10.54 3.73 -17.43
N VAL A 156 -11.69 3.05 -17.56
CA VAL A 156 -12.78 3.00 -16.57
C VAL A 156 -13.21 1.55 -16.29
N PRO A 157 -13.75 1.26 -15.08
CA PRO A 157 -14.29 -0.05 -14.74
C PRO A 157 -15.38 -0.54 -15.69
N THR A 158 -15.37 -1.85 -15.98
CA THR A 158 -16.34 -2.53 -16.84
C THR A 158 -17.09 -3.59 -16.04
N ALA A 159 -18.31 -3.92 -16.46
CA ALA A 159 -19.19 -4.84 -15.73
C ALA A 159 -18.80 -6.33 -15.86
N SER A 160 -18.02 -6.66 -16.88
CA SER A 160 -17.58 -8.03 -17.17
C SER A 160 -16.25 -8.00 -17.92
N ARG A 161 -15.46 -9.06 -17.74
CA ARG A 161 -14.17 -9.23 -18.39
C ARG A 161 -13.88 -10.69 -18.67
N THR A 162 -13.48 -11.00 -19.89
CA THR A 162 -13.08 -12.36 -20.29
C THR A 162 -11.64 -12.35 -20.78
N PHE A 163 -10.87 -13.35 -20.37
CA PHE A 163 -9.48 -13.56 -20.78
C PHE A 163 -9.18 -15.06 -20.92
N ASN A 164 -8.11 -15.37 -21.66
CA ASN A 164 -7.67 -16.75 -21.78
C ASN A 164 -6.93 -17.17 -20.50
N ALA A 165 -7.00 -18.44 -20.14
CA ALA A 165 -6.42 -18.99 -18.92
C ALA A 165 -5.93 -20.43 -19.15
N VAL A 166 -4.66 -20.68 -18.82
CA VAL A 166 -4.04 -22.00 -18.87
C VAL A 166 -3.42 -22.31 -17.51
N ILE A 167 -3.68 -23.49 -16.98
CA ILE A 167 -3.11 -23.94 -15.72
C ILE A 167 -2.04 -25.00 -15.98
N GLN A 168 -0.85 -24.80 -15.41
CA GLN A 168 0.27 -25.73 -15.49
C GLN A 168 0.58 -26.27 -14.10
N ARG A 169 0.67 -27.59 -13.96
CA ARG A 169 1.00 -28.22 -12.69
C ARG A 169 2.50 -28.35 -12.50
N HIS A 170 2.99 -28.02 -11.30
CA HIS A 170 4.38 -28.26 -10.91
C HIS A 170 4.44 -28.94 -9.53
N THR A 171 5.63 -29.44 -9.18
CA THR A 171 5.86 -29.98 -7.85
C THR A 171 5.92 -28.83 -6.84
N GLY A 172 4.98 -28.80 -5.89
CA GLY A 172 4.93 -27.81 -4.81
C GLY A 172 4.21 -26.50 -5.13
N PHE A 173 3.85 -26.26 -6.39
CA PHE A 173 3.04 -25.12 -6.82
C PHE A 173 2.39 -25.40 -8.18
N ASP A 174 1.35 -24.65 -8.52
CA ASP A 174 0.81 -24.60 -9.88
C ASP A 174 0.94 -23.19 -10.44
N LEU A 175 0.98 -23.06 -11.76
CA LEU A 175 0.97 -21.79 -12.47
C LEU A 175 -0.38 -21.57 -13.16
N LEU A 176 -0.90 -20.35 -13.07
CA LEU A 176 -2.02 -19.86 -13.87
C LEU A 176 -1.49 -18.79 -14.82
N ILE A 177 -1.51 -19.08 -16.11
CA ILE A 177 -1.09 -18.15 -17.15
C ILE A 177 -2.36 -17.58 -17.78
N ILE A 178 -2.54 -16.27 -17.67
CA ILE A 178 -3.64 -15.56 -18.33
C ILE A 178 -3.13 -14.70 -19.47
N SER A 179 -3.99 -14.46 -20.47
CA SER A 179 -3.67 -13.55 -21.56
C SER A 179 -4.85 -12.77 -22.09
N TYR A 180 -4.56 -11.55 -22.54
CA TYR A 180 -5.45 -10.71 -23.33
C TYR A 180 -4.87 -10.59 -24.73
N ALA A 181 -5.66 -10.98 -25.73
CA ALA A 181 -5.27 -10.92 -27.13
C ALA A 181 -6.12 -9.88 -27.84
N TYR A 182 -5.47 -8.85 -28.37
CA TYR A 182 -6.03 -7.85 -29.27
C TYR A 182 -5.37 -8.00 -30.64
N ALA A 183 -5.79 -7.19 -31.63
CA ALA A 183 -5.31 -7.31 -33.01
C ALA A 183 -3.76 -7.35 -33.12
N ASP A 184 -3.08 -6.38 -32.50
CA ASP A 184 -1.62 -6.24 -32.56
C ASP A 184 -0.93 -6.28 -31.19
N LEU A 185 -1.68 -6.66 -30.14
CA LEU A 185 -1.18 -6.63 -28.76
C LEU A 185 -1.56 -7.92 -28.06
N TYR A 186 -0.56 -8.58 -27.47
CA TYR A 186 -0.74 -9.77 -26.66
C TYR A 186 -0.14 -9.54 -25.28
N TRP A 187 -1.00 -9.42 -24.27
CA TRP A 187 -0.60 -9.33 -22.87
C TRP A 187 -0.59 -10.72 -22.24
N SER A 188 0.44 -11.02 -21.45
CA SER A 188 0.55 -12.28 -20.72
C SER A 188 0.96 -12.04 -19.28
N PHE A 189 0.35 -12.79 -18.36
CA PHE A 189 0.64 -12.77 -16.93
C PHE A 189 0.75 -14.20 -16.41
N THR A 190 1.76 -14.49 -15.59
CA THR A 190 1.94 -15.77 -14.90
C THR A 190 1.72 -15.55 -13.42
N TYR A 191 0.79 -16.29 -12.85
CA TYR A 191 0.51 -16.36 -11.44
C TYR A 191 0.91 -17.74 -10.90
N ALA A 192 1.18 -17.83 -9.60
CA ALA A 192 1.48 -19.07 -8.92
C ALA A 192 0.56 -19.27 -7.71
N SER A 193 0.26 -20.53 -7.42
CA SER A 193 -0.42 -20.97 -6.21
C SER A 193 0.40 -22.08 -5.58
N TYR A 194 1.06 -21.77 -4.45
CA TYR A 194 1.98 -22.67 -3.77
C TYR A 194 1.22 -23.58 -2.80
N THR A 195 1.44 -24.90 -2.89
CA THR A 195 0.86 -25.85 -1.93
C THR A 195 1.58 -25.78 -0.59
N ASN A 196 2.86 -25.41 -0.60
CA ASN A 196 3.63 -25.03 0.58
C ASN A 196 4.03 -23.56 0.48
N PRO A 197 3.49 -22.67 1.35
CA PRO A 197 3.84 -21.25 1.35
C PRO A 197 5.35 -20.97 1.48
N ALA A 198 6.13 -21.85 2.10
CA ALA A 198 7.58 -21.69 2.22
C ALA A 198 8.33 -21.78 0.88
N LEU A 199 7.68 -22.28 -0.18
CA LEU A 199 8.24 -22.32 -1.53
C LEU A 199 8.02 -21.02 -2.32
N GLU A 200 7.21 -20.09 -1.80
CA GLU A 200 6.95 -18.82 -2.44
C GLU A 200 8.18 -17.89 -2.27
N PRO A 201 8.86 -17.48 -3.36
CA PRO A 201 9.99 -16.55 -3.25
C PRO A 201 9.53 -15.22 -2.64
N PRO A 202 10.39 -14.49 -1.92
CA PRO A 202 10.03 -13.18 -1.39
C PRO A 202 9.75 -12.17 -2.52
N VAL A 203 8.93 -11.16 -2.23
CA VAL A 203 8.83 -9.99 -3.11
C VAL A 203 10.14 -9.22 -2.99
N ASN A 204 10.79 -8.95 -4.12
CA ASN A 204 11.92 -8.04 -4.12
C ASN A 204 11.35 -6.63 -3.99
N LEU A 205 11.76 -5.95 -2.93
CA LEU A 205 11.50 -4.53 -2.76
C LEU A 205 12.58 -3.74 -3.50
N PRO A 206 12.30 -2.50 -3.94
CA PRO A 206 13.30 -1.70 -4.63
C PRO A 206 14.60 -1.67 -3.80
N THR A 207 15.70 -2.10 -4.41
CA THR A 207 17.02 -2.21 -3.77
C THR A 207 17.73 -0.87 -3.59
N ALA A 208 17.15 0.23 -4.07
CA ALA A 208 17.63 1.58 -3.83
C ALA A 208 16.68 2.29 -2.86
N GLY A 209 17.25 2.99 -1.88
CA GLY A 209 16.61 4.09 -1.15
C GLY A 209 15.74 4.95 -2.04
N LEU A 210 14.80 5.68 -1.43
CA LEU A 210 14.32 6.86 -2.12
C LEU A 210 15.53 7.75 -2.44
N PRO A 211 15.48 8.57 -3.49
CA PRO A 211 16.59 9.49 -3.74
C PRO A 211 16.86 10.31 -2.49
N GLN A 212 18.12 10.44 -2.11
CA GLN A 212 18.50 11.11 -0.87
C GLN A 212 18.31 12.63 -0.98
N VAL A 213 18.02 13.27 0.15
CA VAL A 213 18.04 14.73 0.30
C VAL A 213 18.78 15.10 1.57
N THR A 214 19.72 16.04 1.47
CA THR A 214 20.44 16.61 2.63
C THR A 214 19.95 18.04 2.86
N PRO A 215 18.83 18.24 3.57
CA PRO A 215 18.28 19.57 3.79
C PRO A 215 19.24 20.51 4.53
N THR A 216 19.20 21.78 4.14
CA THR A 216 19.74 22.89 4.95
C THR A 216 18.65 23.55 5.78
N GLN A 217 17.37 23.31 5.45
CA GLN A 217 16.20 23.79 6.17
C GLN A 217 15.08 22.75 6.14
N MET A 218 14.49 22.47 7.30
CA MET A 218 13.36 21.56 7.46
C MET A 218 12.52 22.00 8.66
N PHE A 219 11.24 22.26 8.47
CA PHE A 219 10.35 22.71 9.56
C PHE A 219 8.87 22.59 9.19
N ILE A 220 8.02 22.58 10.22
CA ILE A 220 6.56 22.79 10.14
C ILE A 220 6.14 23.63 11.35
N ASN A 221 5.53 24.80 11.14
CA ASN A 221 5.06 25.64 12.25
C ASN A 221 3.59 25.39 12.65
N PHE A 222 2.84 24.64 11.82
CA PHE A 222 1.44 24.25 11.99
C PHE A 222 0.40 25.38 11.93
N SER A 223 0.80 26.61 11.60
CA SER A 223 -0.10 27.76 11.46
C SER A 223 -0.95 27.75 10.18
N SER A 224 -0.48 27.10 9.11
CA SER A 224 -1.19 26.91 7.85
C SER A 224 -0.49 25.86 6.99
N ARG A 225 -1.10 25.47 5.86
CA ARG A 225 -0.48 24.62 4.83
C ARG A 225 0.22 25.42 3.71
N LEU A 226 0.44 26.72 3.93
CA LEU A 226 1.11 27.56 2.94
C LEU A 226 2.64 27.35 2.98
N PRO A 227 3.36 27.57 1.87
CA PRO A 227 4.81 27.38 1.82
C PRO A 227 5.62 28.17 2.86
N ALA A 228 5.10 29.31 3.35
CA ALA A 228 5.74 30.07 4.42
C ALA A 228 5.74 29.36 5.79
N ALA A 229 4.88 28.35 5.96
CA ALA A 229 4.66 27.65 7.22
C ALA A 229 5.39 26.31 7.34
N MET A 230 6.02 25.82 6.27
CA MET A 230 6.71 24.54 6.25
C MET A 230 7.78 24.48 5.16
N ALA A 231 8.82 23.69 5.39
CA ALA A 231 9.81 23.35 4.38
C ALA A 231 10.14 21.86 4.42
N LEU A 232 10.27 21.27 3.23
CA LEU A 232 10.60 19.87 2.95
C LEU A 232 9.57 18.83 3.40
N ILE A 233 9.01 18.92 4.61
CA ILE A 233 8.15 17.90 5.21
C ILE A 233 6.69 18.36 5.37
N ASP A 234 5.76 17.42 5.27
CA ASP A 234 4.34 17.60 5.60
C ASP A 234 3.80 16.33 6.27
N THR A 235 2.74 16.51 7.06
CA THR A 235 1.86 15.46 7.57
C THR A 235 1.29 14.60 6.44
N ILE A 236 1.17 13.31 6.72
CA ILE A 236 0.49 12.34 5.85
C ILE A 236 -0.69 11.72 6.60
N THR A 237 -1.57 11.02 5.87
CA THR A 237 -2.64 10.26 6.49
C THR A 237 -2.08 9.30 7.54
N SER A 238 -2.53 9.46 8.77
CA SER A 238 -2.09 8.71 9.93
C SER A 238 -3.23 8.63 10.95
N ASN A 239 -3.08 7.78 11.96
CA ASN A 239 -4.14 7.53 12.94
C ASN A 239 -4.36 8.72 13.89
N SER A 240 -3.32 9.51 14.16
CA SER A 240 -3.47 10.87 14.71
C SER A 240 -3.43 11.90 13.60
N THR A 241 -4.16 13.01 13.77
CA THR A 241 -4.29 14.05 12.76
C THR A 241 -3.88 15.41 13.33
N VAL A 242 -3.65 16.38 12.45
CA VAL A 242 -3.47 17.77 12.84
C VAL A 242 -4.41 18.66 12.05
N GLU A 243 -5.20 19.46 12.78
CA GLU A 243 -5.90 20.60 12.21
C GLU A 243 -4.97 21.82 12.28
N PHE A 244 -4.63 22.37 11.11
CA PHE A 244 -3.69 23.49 11.02
C PHE A 244 -4.42 24.82 11.23
N GLY A 245 -3.74 25.78 11.83
CA GLY A 245 -4.21 27.16 11.88
C GLY A 245 -5.30 27.45 12.91
N VAL A 246 -5.42 26.63 13.95
CA VAL A 246 -6.37 26.86 15.05
C VAL A 246 -5.89 27.98 15.98
N VAL A 247 -6.82 28.51 16.76
CA VAL A 247 -6.55 29.51 17.81
C VAL A 247 -5.62 28.91 18.88
N ASP A 248 -4.58 29.62 19.31
CA ASP A 248 -3.74 29.19 20.43
C ASP A 248 -4.57 29.20 21.73
N PRO A 249 -4.69 28.07 22.45
CA PRO A 249 -5.51 27.95 23.65
C PRO A 249 -5.01 28.79 24.84
N GLN A 250 -3.76 29.28 24.80
CA GLN A 250 -3.18 30.13 25.83
C GLN A 250 -3.02 31.60 25.36
N ASN A 251 -3.15 31.86 24.06
CA ASN A 251 -3.03 33.20 23.50
C ASN A 251 -3.94 33.37 22.27
N PRO A 252 -5.26 33.60 22.45
CA PRO A 252 -6.21 33.61 21.34
C PRO A 252 -5.94 34.67 20.24
N THR A 253 -5.22 35.74 20.59
CA THR A 253 -4.80 36.82 19.69
C THR A 253 -3.43 36.59 19.06
N GLY A 254 -2.71 35.54 19.47
CA GLY A 254 -1.38 35.21 19.00
C GLY A 254 -1.36 34.47 17.65
N PRO A 255 -0.16 34.04 17.22
CA PRO A 255 -0.01 33.19 16.04
C PRO A 255 -0.86 31.93 16.15
N ARG A 256 -1.41 31.49 15.01
CA ARG A 256 -2.15 30.24 14.92
C ARG A 256 -1.25 29.03 15.13
N VAL A 257 -1.82 27.93 15.63
CA VAL A 257 -1.11 26.69 15.97
C VAL A 257 -1.78 25.47 15.34
N GLY A 258 -1.18 24.28 15.50
CA GLY A 258 -1.82 23.02 15.14
C GLY A 258 -2.56 22.40 16.31
N GLN A 259 -3.77 21.90 16.08
CA GLN A 259 -4.47 21.00 17.00
C GLN A 259 -4.11 19.56 16.64
N PHE A 260 -3.35 18.88 17.50
CA PHE A 260 -3.09 17.46 17.39
C PHE A 260 -4.29 16.69 17.95
N ASN A 261 -4.88 15.85 17.13
CA ASN A 261 -6.02 15.01 17.49
C ASN A 261 -5.59 13.54 17.50
N ARG A 262 -5.64 12.94 18.68
CA ARG A 262 -5.57 11.50 18.87
C ARG A 262 -6.98 10.91 18.66
N THR A 263 -7.16 10.11 17.63
CA THR A 263 -8.51 9.69 17.14
C THR A 263 -9.15 8.58 17.99
N ALA A 264 -10.16 8.90 18.80
CA ALA A 264 -10.83 7.91 19.65
C ALA A 264 -11.29 6.66 18.87
N GLY A 265 -11.09 5.48 19.47
CA GLY A 265 -11.47 4.18 18.88
C GLY A 265 -10.38 3.48 18.06
N ILE A 266 -9.23 4.12 17.85
CA ILE A 266 -8.11 3.60 17.02
C ILE A 266 -6.88 3.32 17.91
N GLN A 267 -6.11 2.27 17.63
CA GLN A 267 -4.81 2.01 18.29
C GLN A 267 -3.63 2.47 17.42
N TRP A 268 -2.43 2.61 18.00
CA TRP A 268 -1.18 3.00 17.30
C TRP A 268 -1.35 4.36 16.62
N GLN A 269 -1.46 5.39 17.46
CA GLN A 269 -1.97 6.71 17.10
C GLN A 269 -0.85 7.74 16.98
N GLU A 270 0.15 7.43 16.17
CA GLU A 270 1.21 8.37 15.83
C GLU A 270 0.74 9.27 14.67
N LEU A 271 1.04 10.57 14.78
CA LEU A 271 1.03 11.48 13.64
C LEU A 271 2.27 11.18 12.81
N GLN A 272 2.11 11.01 11.51
CA GLN A 272 3.21 10.72 10.60
C GLN A 272 3.47 11.89 9.65
N MET A 273 4.74 12.12 9.34
CA MET A 273 5.24 13.17 8.46
C MET A 273 6.30 12.60 7.52
N ARG A 274 6.34 13.10 6.28
CA ARG A 274 7.30 12.68 5.25
C ARG A 274 7.63 13.85 4.33
N THR A 275 8.63 13.73 3.47
CA THR A 275 8.94 14.81 2.52
C THR A 275 7.76 15.06 1.58
N VAL A 276 7.47 16.34 1.29
CA VAL A 276 6.53 16.73 0.23
C VAL A 276 6.99 16.11 -1.09
N LEU A 277 6.06 15.68 -1.94
CA LEU A 277 6.38 14.94 -3.15
C LEU A 277 7.41 15.70 -4.03
N PRO A 278 8.43 15.00 -4.56
CA PRO A 278 8.67 13.54 -4.48
C PRO A 278 9.17 13.06 -3.11
N ARG A 279 8.87 11.80 -2.74
CA ARG A 279 9.40 11.20 -1.51
C ARG A 279 10.93 11.02 -1.60
N ARG A 280 11.64 11.25 -0.50
CA ARG A 280 13.11 11.23 -0.39
C ARG A 280 13.55 10.62 0.93
N ASP A 281 14.73 10.02 0.94
CA ASP A 281 15.43 9.62 2.17
C ASP A 281 16.17 10.84 2.73
N ILE A 282 15.80 11.26 3.93
CA ILE A 282 16.32 12.46 4.59
C ILE A 282 17.67 12.14 5.24
N GLN A 283 18.71 12.82 4.80
CA GLN A 283 20.02 12.82 5.44
C GLN A 283 20.07 13.95 6.47
N PHE A 284 20.07 13.61 7.75
CA PHE A 284 20.07 14.58 8.86
C PHE A 284 21.47 15.19 9.12
N THR A 285 22.41 15.07 8.20
CA THR A 285 23.83 15.43 8.38
C THR A 285 24.04 16.87 8.88
N ASN A 286 23.17 17.79 8.44
CA ASN A 286 23.24 19.22 8.77
C ASN A 286 22.54 19.59 10.08
N PHE A 287 21.86 18.65 10.74
CA PHE A 287 21.11 18.90 11.97
C PHE A 287 21.66 18.05 13.11
N THR A 288 21.62 18.60 14.30
CA THR A 288 22.00 17.93 15.55
C THR A 288 20.79 17.70 16.45
N ARG A 289 19.75 18.53 16.34
CA ARG A 289 18.59 18.52 17.23
C ARG A 289 17.30 18.73 16.45
N ALA A 290 16.22 18.11 16.91
CA ALA A 290 14.86 18.46 16.54
C ALA A 290 14.14 19.08 17.74
N MET A 291 13.31 20.08 17.49
CA MET A 291 12.56 20.77 18.55
C MET A 291 11.11 20.94 18.15
N ILE A 292 10.18 20.76 19.10
CA ILE A 292 8.75 21.01 18.90
C ILE A 292 8.13 21.56 20.17
N ASP A 293 7.24 22.54 20.03
CA ASP A 293 6.46 23.03 21.14
C ASP A 293 5.18 22.21 21.25
N ILE A 294 4.89 21.71 22.45
CA ILE A 294 3.67 20.95 22.74
C ILE A 294 2.95 21.60 23.92
N TYR A 295 1.63 21.74 23.79
CA TYR A 295 0.74 22.12 24.88
C TYR A 295 -0.26 20.99 25.12
N ILE A 296 -0.23 20.46 26.33
CA ILE A 296 -1.19 19.48 26.84
C ILE A 296 -2.12 20.21 27.81
N PRO A 297 -3.44 20.26 27.57
CA PRO A 297 -4.38 20.94 28.46
C PRO A 297 -4.30 20.44 29.91
N ALA A 298 -4.43 21.35 30.88
CA ALA A 298 -4.49 20.98 32.31
C ALA A 298 -5.66 20.04 32.66
N THR A 299 -6.68 20.03 31.81
CA THR A 299 -7.88 19.19 31.93
C THR A 299 -7.70 17.78 31.34
N THR A 300 -6.54 17.44 30.76
CA THR A 300 -6.29 16.11 30.20
C THR A 300 -6.36 15.04 31.29
N VAL A 301 -7.22 14.03 31.09
CA VAL A 301 -7.34 12.86 31.96
C VAL A 301 -6.39 11.76 31.48
N PHE A 302 -5.40 11.41 32.29
CA PHE A 302 -4.42 10.36 32.00
C PHE A 302 -4.90 8.98 32.45
N THR A 303 -6.07 8.58 31.96
CA THR A 303 -6.61 7.22 32.12
C THR A 303 -7.62 6.96 30.99
N PRO A 304 -7.34 6.08 30.01
CA PRO A 304 -6.14 5.26 29.85
C PRO A 304 -4.98 5.98 29.15
N LEU A 305 -5.12 7.26 28.78
CA LEU A 305 -4.00 8.06 28.28
C LEU A 305 -2.84 8.05 29.30
N ALA A 306 -1.61 8.11 28.83
CA ALA A 306 -0.43 8.21 29.69
C ALA A 306 0.31 9.53 29.49
N ARG A 307 1.01 9.98 30.53
CA ARG A 307 2.07 11.00 30.42
C ARG A 307 3.22 10.39 29.62
N HIS A 308 3.08 10.42 28.30
CA HIS A 308 3.98 9.75 27.37
C HIS A 308 3.98 10.50 26.03
N ILE A 309 5.15 10.98 25.62
CA ILE A 309 5.42 11.54 24.30
C ILE A 309 6.47 10.66 23.64
N VAL A 310 6.23 10.28 22.39
CA VAL A 310 7.24 9.63 21.54
C VAL A 310 7.48 10.49 20.32
N PHE A 311 8.74 10.78 20.03
CA PHE A 311 9.17 11.39 18.79
C PHE A 311 10.20 10.49 18.14
N GLY A 312 10.00 10.15 16.87
CA GLY A 312 10.87 9.18 16.23
C GLY A 312 10.89 9.25 14.72
N PHE A 313 11.69 8.35 14.17
CA PHE A 313 12.07 8.25 12.78
C PHE A 313 11.96 6.80 12.32
N GLY A 314 11.48 6.60 11.10
CA GLY A 314 11.35 5.28 10.51
C GLY A 314 11.66 5.29 9.02
N ASP A 315 11.94 4.12 8.50
CA ASP A 315 11.95 3.83 7.07
C ASP A 315 10.67 3.07 6.71
N VAL A 316 9.78 3.71 5.96
CA VAL A 316 8.56 3.10 5.41
C VAL A 316 8.71 2.74 3.93
N SER A 317 9.83 3.11 3.29
CA SER A 317 10.07 2.84 1.88
C SER A 317 10.68 1.47 1.63
N HIS A 318 11.56 0.98 2.51
CA HIS A 318 12.13 -0.38 2.40
C HIS A 318 11.47 -1.37 3.33
N THR A 319 10.98 -0.94 4.50
CA THR A 319 10.34 -1.85 5.45
C THR A 319 8.85 -1.55 5.65
N ALA A 320 8.00 -2.51 5.23
CA ALA A 320 6.56 -2.46 5.54
C ALA A 320 6.29 -2.48 7.06
N GLN A 321 7.26 -2.94 7.86
CA GLN A 321 7.23 -2.99 9.32
C GLN A 321 8.22 -1.99 9.94
N TRP A 322 8.14 -0.72 9.54
CA TRP A 322 9.02 0.35 10.04
C TRP A 322 9.18 0.41 11.57
N TRP A 323 8.16 -0.04 12.32
CA TRP A 323 8.16 -0.13 13.78
C TRP A 323 9.11 -1.19 14.36
N THR A 324 9.76 -2.00 13.53
CA THR A 324 10.76 -3.00 13.97
C THR A 324 12.16 -2.42 14.10
N SER A 325 12.43 -1.24 13.53
CA SER A 325 13.73 -0.56 13.60
C SER A 325 13.62 0.98 13.66
N PRO A 326 12.75 1.54 14.54
CA PRO A 326 12.65 2.99 14.67
C PRO A 326 13.85 3.55 15.45
N VAL A 327 14.22 4.78 15.12
CA VAL A 327 15.03 5.62 16.02
C VAL A 327 14.06 6.54 16.75
N GLN A 328 13.93 6.42 18.06
CA GLN A 328 12.93 7.19 18.80
C GLN A 328 13.41 7.61 20.19
N THR A 329 12.86 8.73 20.65
CA THR A 329 12.98 9.22 22.02
C THR A 329 11.61 9.20 22.67
N VAL A 330 11.56 8.69 23.89
CA VAL A 330 10.35 8.60 24.71
C VAL A 330 10.51 9.47 25.94
N ILE A 331 9.53 10.32 26.20
CA ILE A 331 9.44 11.19 27.38
C ILE A 331 8.24 10.74 28.18
N THR A 332 8.42 10.50 29.48
CA THR A 332 7.36 9.96 30.35
C THR A 332 7.31 10.66 31.70
N GLY A 333 6.23 10.45 32.44
CA GLY A 333 6.11 10.94 33.81
C GLY A 333 6.10 12.46 33.90
N ASP A 334 6.84 13.02 34.85
CA ASP A 334 6.82 14.44 35.16
C ASP A 334 7.50 15.32 34.10
N ASP A 335 8.31 14.73 33.22
CA ASP A 335 8.90 15.42 32.07
C ASP A 335 7.85 15.74 30.98
N VAL A 336 6.66 15.11 31.06
CA VAL A 336 5.50 15.48 30.25
C VAL A 336 4.78 16.65 30.94
N ILE A 337 5.06 17.86 30.45
CA ILE A 337 4.56 19.13 30.97
C ILE A 337 3.13 19.35 30.51
N VAL A 338 2.29 19.74 31.47
CA VAL A 338 0.84 19.92 31.30
C VAL A 338 0.47 21.34 31.73
N GLY A 339 -0.55 21.92 31.08
CA GLY A 339 -1.11 23.23 31.43
C GLY A 339 -0.33 24.44 30.89
N ARG A 340 0.79 24.23 30.19
CA ARG A 340 1.57 25.29 29.55
C ARG A 340 2.32 24.77 28.32
N TRP A 341 2.68 25.68 27.42
CA TRP A 341 3.55 25.36 26.28
C TRP A 341 4.93 24.94 26.80
N HIS A 342 5.48 23.87 26.23
CA HIS A 342 6.83 23.43 26.51
C HIS A 342 7.54 23.02 25.22
N THR A 343 8.80 23.43 25.08
CA THR A 343 9.65 23.05 23.95
C THR A 343 10.40 21.77 24.29
N TYR A 344 10.04 20.69 23.60
CA TYR A 344 10.74 19.44 23.66
C TYR A 344 11.89 19.42 22.65
N THR A 345 13.04 18.92 23.08
CA THR A 345 14.26 18.84 22.25
C THR A 345 14.71 17.39 22.17
N PHE A 346 15.01 16.93 20.96
CA PHE A 346 15.39 15.55 20.65
C PHE A 346 16.76 15.52 19.99
N ASP A 347 17.62 14.63 20.47
CA ASP A 347 18.95 14.41 19.90
C ASP A 347 18.85 13.63 18.58
N LEU A 348 19.61 14.06 17.56
CA LEU A 348 19.60 13.43 16.24
C LEU A 348 20.81 12.52 15.98
N THR A 349 21.68 12.28 16.97
CA THR A 349 22.93 11.52 16.77
C THR A 349 22.66 10.14 16.17
N ALA A 350 21.67 9.41 16.70
CA ALA A 350 21.31 8.08 16.21
C ALA A 350 20.68 8.10 14.80
N VAL A 351 19.85 9.10 14.49
CA VAL A 351 19.20 9.17 13.16
C VAL A 351 20.18 9.64 12.07
N ARG A 352 21.18 10.45 12.41
CA ARG A 352 22.23 10.88 11.47
C ARG A 352 23.10 9.73 10.93
N ALA A 353 23.15 8.62 11.66
CA ALA A 353 23.86 7.41 11.22
C ALA A 353 23.06 6.59 10.19
N ARG A 354 21.79 6.94 9.95
CA ARG A 354 20.89 6.26 9.02
C ARG A 354 20.78 7.05 7.72
N THR A 355 20.68 6.34 6.60
CA THR A 355 20.62 6.92 5.25
C THR A 355 19.31 6.63 4.52
N ASP A 356 18.40 5.93 5.18
CA ASP A 356 17.16 5.33 4.68
C ASP A 356 15.90 5.94 5.32
N ILE A 357 16.05 6.97 6.15
CA ILE A 357 14.93 7.55 6.90
C ILE A 357 14.05 8.38 5.99
N ASP A 358 12.77 8.04 5.91
CA ASP A 358 11.82 8.73 5.04
C ASP A 358 10.49 9.06 5.76
N MET A 359 10.41 8.81 7.07
CA MET A 359 9.29 9.13 7.94
C MET A 359 9.74 9.67 9.30
N ILE A 360 9.00 10.67 9.78
CA ILE A 360 9.07 11.24 11.14
C ILE A 360 7.70 11.00 11.79
N PHE A 361 7.67 10.61 13.06
CA PHE A 361 6.42 10.37 13.78
C PHE A 361 6.40 11.00 15.17
N LEU A 362 5.20 11.41 15.59
CA LEU A 362 4.92 11.99 16.91
C LEU A 362 3.70 11.31 17.53
N GLY A 363 3.87 10.74 18.72
CA GLY A 363 2.78 10.22 19.53
C GLY A 363 2.66 10.97 20.85
N ILE A 364 1.45 11.30 21.25
CA ILE A 364 1.13 11.92 22.55
C ILE A 364 0.03 11.09 23.22
N GLY A 365 0.20 10.78 24.50
CA GLY A 365 -0.83 10.12 25.31
C GLY A 365 -0.68 8.61 25.47
N GLY A 366 0.45 8.01 25.09
CA GLY A 366 0.73 6.57 25.29
C GLY A 366 0.22 5.64 24.19
N GLY A 367 0.53 4.34 24.28
CA GLY A 367 0.15 3.30 23.33
C GLY A 367 -0.68 2.18 23.98
N GLY A 368 -1.17 1.22 23.20
CA GLY A 368 -1.88 0.03 23.72
C GLY A 368 -3.34 0.25 24.13
N HIS A 369 -3.92 1.41 23.86
CA HIS A 369 -5.33 1.74 24.14
C HIS A 369 -5.93 2.58 23.00
N THR A 370 -7.25 2.75 23.02
CA THR A 370 -8.02 3.47 21.97
C THR A 370 -8.53 4.85 22.40
N ALA A 371 -8.20 5.33 23.60
CA ALA A 371 -8.61 6.66 24.05
C ALA A 371 -8.13 7.77 23.12
N GLY A 372 -9.05 8.69 22.81
CA GLY A 372 -8.74 9.91 22.08
C GLY A 372 -8.24 11.03 23.00
N GLY A 373 -7.77 12.11 22.39
CA GLY A 373 -7.25 13.26 23.11
C GLY A 373 -6.96 14.42 22.16
N THR A 374 -7.03 15.64 22.70
CA THR A 374 -6.73 16.87 21.96
C THR A 374 -5.55 17.56 22.64
N PHE A 375 -4.52 17.81 21.84
CA PHE A 375 -3.30 18.50 22.24
C PHE A 375 -2.99 19.57 21.20
N PHE A 376 -2.00 20.43 21.46
CA PHE A 376 -1.63 21.48 20.54
C PHE A 376 -0.13 21.46 20.30
N ILE A 377 0.27 21.73 19.05
CA ILE A 377 1.66 21.70 18.61
C ILE A 377 2.00 22.91 17.77
N ARG A 378 3.26 23.36 17.83
CA ARG A 378 3.81 24.37 16.93
C ARG A 378 5.32 24.23 16.80
N ASN A 379 5.88 24.91 15.80
CA ASN A 379 7.33 25.13 15.66
C ASN A 379 8.18 23.85 15.65
N LEU A 380 7.76 22.79 14.94
CA LEU A 380 8.64 21.67 14.65
C LEU A 380 9.77 22.15 13.74
N ARG A 381 11.02 22.07 14.21
CA ARG A 381 12.20 22.53 13.49
C ARG A 381 13.41 21.64 13.75
N PHE A 382 14.37 21.71 12.84
CA PHE A 382 15.62 20.96 12.87
C PHE A 382 16.79 21.93 12.81
N GLU A 383 17.76 21.78 13.72
CA GLU A 383 18.89 22.68 13.93
C GLU A 383 20.22 21.92 14.05
#